data_AF-A0A6A5RVK1-F1
#
_entry.id   AF-A0A6A5RVK1-F1
#
_cell.length_a   1.000
_cell.length_b   1.000
_cell.length_c   1.000
_cell.angle_alpha   90.00
_cell.angle_beta   90.00
_cell.angle_gamma   90.00
#
_symmetry.space_group_name_H-M   'P 1'
#
loop_
_entity.id
_entity.type
_entity.pdbx_description
1 polymer ?
#
loop_
_entity_poly.entity_id
_entity_poly.type
_entity_poly.pdbx_seq_one_letter_code
_entity_poly.pdbx_strand_id
1 'polypeptide(L)'
;MHDNAGIHTPRVVRSFLAEHHITTIDWPLYSADLDSIEHPWWHLKKCMHYFYPQYNNCIHSQEDWDGFCKALLECWCRIPGSLIKQLIMSIPRRLATCRAARGWQTKY
;
A
#
# COMPACT_ATOMS: atom_id res chain seq x y z
N MET A 1 5.45 -8.90 0.72
CA MET A 1 5.38 -8.16 2.00
C MET A 1 3.91 -7.86 2.24
N HIS A 2 3.36 -8.30 3.36
CA HIS A 2 1.98 -8.04 3.77
C HIS A 2 1.92 -7.99 5.30
N ASP A 3 0.91 -7.35 5.84
CA ASP A 3 0.68 -7.28 7.27
C ASP A 3 0.08 -8.58 7.84
N ASN A 4 -0.09 -8.62 9.16
CA ASN A 4 -0.70 -9.75 9.86
C ASN A 4 -2.22 -9.64 9.97
N ALA A 5 -2.91 -9.03 9.00
CA ALA A 5 -4.37 -8.99 9.00
C ALA A 5 -4.96 -10.42 9.12
N GLY A 6 -6.12 -10.55 9.77
CA GLY A 6 -6.75 -11.85 10.02
C GLY A 6 -7.05 -12.66 8.75
N ILE A 7 -7.13 -12.00 7.60
CA ILE A 7 -7.29 -12.62 6.27
C ILE A 7 -5.98 -13.14 5.67
N HIS A 8 -4.82 -12.66 6.12
CA HIS A 8 -3.49 -13.04 5.60
C HIS A 8 -2.85 -14.20 6.36
N THR A 9 -3.29 -14.43 7.59
CA THR A 9 -2.76 -15.47 8.49
C THR A 9 -3.41 -16.87 8.42
N PRO A 10 -4.62 -17.10 7.85
CA PRO A 10 -5.24 -18.43 7.86
C PRO A 10 -4.42 -19.49 7.13
N ARG A 11 -4.63 -20.76 7.50
CA ARG A 11 -3.91 -21.91 6.92
C ARG A 11 -3.99 -21.94 5.39
N VAL A 12 -5.17 -21.65 4.82
CA VAL A 12 -5.37 -21.64 3.37
C VAL A 12 -4.43 -20.65 2.66
N VAL A 13 -4.24 -19.46 3.22
CA VAL A 13 -3.35 -18.44 2.65
C VAL A 13 -1.89 -18.86 2.81
N ARG A 14 -1.50 -19.37 3.98
CA ARG A 14 -0.13 -19.87 4.20
C ARG A 14 0.23 -21.03 3.27
N SER A 15 -0.70 -21.96 3.06
CA SER A 15 -0.53 -23.07 2.13
C SER A 15 -0.35 -22.58 0.69
N PHE A 16 -1.18 -21.64 0.25
CA PHE A 16 -1.05 -21.02 -1.08
C PHE A 16 0.32 -20.36 -1.26
N LEU A 17 0.77 -19.56 -0.28
CA LEU A 17 2.07 -18.89 -0.34
C LEU A 17 3.22 -19.90 -0.41
N ALA A 18 3.15 -20.99 0.35
CA ALA A 18 4.16 -22.05 0.33
C ALA A 18 4.19 -22.81 -1.02
N GLU A 19 3.03 -23.15 -1.57
CA GLU A 19 2.89 -23.81 -2.88
C GLU A 19 3.45 -22.96 -4.01
N HIS A 20 3.28 -21.64 -3.94
CA HIS A 20 3.80 -20.69 -4.92
C HIS A 20 5.22 -20.19 -4.61
N HIS A 21 5.90 -20.77 -3.63
CA HIS A 21 7.26 -20.39 -3.23
C HIS A 21 7.42 -18.90 -2.88
N ILE A 22 6.36 -18.27 -2.35
CA ILE A 22 6.35 -16.87 -1.94
C ILE A 22 6.82 -16.79 -0.49
N THR A 23 8.01 -16.21 -0.28
CA THR A 23 8.54 -15.96 1.06
C THR A 23 7.89 -14.73 1.68
N THR A 24 7.33 -14.89 2.88
CA THR A 24 6.84 -13.79 3.72
C THR A 24 7.93 -13.32 4.68
N ILE A 25 7.79 -12.08 5.16
CA ILE A 25 8.61 -11.56 6.25
C ILE A 25 7.78 -11.55 7.53
N ASP A 26 8.44 -11.72 8.69
CA ASP A 26 7.77 -11.52 9.97
C ASP A 26 7.38 -10.05 10.11
N TRP A 27 6.06 -9.79 10.12
CA TRP A 27 5.53 -8.44 10.23
C TRP A 27 5.28 -8.06 11.70
N PRO A 28 5.84 -6.95 12.20
CA PRO A 28 5.52 -6.47 13.54
C PRO A 28 4.11 -5.87 13.61
N LEU A 29 3.43 -6.07 14.75
CA LEU A 29 2.11 -5.48 14.99
C LEU A 29 2.21 -3.95 15.02
N TYR A 30 1.17 -3.28 14.49
CA TYR A 30 1.04 -1.82 14.50
C TYR A 30 2.15 -1.03 13.78
N SER A 31 2.84 -1.64 12.82
CA SER A 31 3.97 -1.03 12.09
C SER A 31 3.61 -0.55 10.68
N ALA A 32 2.61 0.33 10.58
CA ALA A 32 2.23 0.94 9.31
C ALA A 32 3.36 1.79 8.69
N ASP A 33 4.27 2.32 9.52
CA ASP A 33 5.45 3.08 9.10
C ASP A 33 6.47 2.23 8.30
N LEU A 34 6.43 0.90 8.50
CA LEU A 34 7.20 -0.05 7.71
C LEU A 34 6.52 -0.43 6.40
N ASP A 35 5.22 -0.19 6.25
CA ASP A 35 4.51 -0.47 5.01
C ASP A 35 4.75 0.62 3.96
N SER A 36 5.43 0.22 2.88
CA SER A 36 5.67 1.11 1.75
C SER A 36 4.42 1.47 0.97
N ILE A 37 3.30 0.73 1.09
CA ILE A 37 2.09 0.93 0.28
C ILE A 37 1.30 2.19 0.65
N GLU A 38 1.48 2.70 1.87
CA GLU A 38 0.83 3.95 2.32
C GLU A 38 1.23 5.16 1.46
N HIS A 39 2.47 5.19 0.98
CA HIS A 39 2.98 6.28 0.14
C HIS A 39 2.32 6.31 -1.27
N PRO A 40 2.23 5.18 -2.00
CA PRO A 40 1.43 5.07 -3.22
C PRO A 40 -0.03 5.45 -3.02
N TRP A 41 -0.66 5.04 -1.91
CA TRP A 41 -2.03 5.45 -1.61
C TRP A 41 -2.19 6.96 -1.47
N TRP A 42 -1.24 7.62 -0.80
CA TRP A 42 -1.24 9.08 -0.71
C TRP A 42 -1.09 9.73 -2.10
N HIS A 43 -0.19 9.23 -2.94
CA HIS A 43 -0.01 9.74 -4.30
C HIS A 43 -1.26 9.53 -5.16
N LEU A 44 -1.88 8.35 -5.06
CA LEU A 44 -3.12 8.02 -5.77
C LEU A 44 -4.24 8.98 -5.39
N LYS A 45 -4.44 9.23 -4.08
CA LYS A 45 -5.44 10.20 -3.60
C LYS A 45 -5.17 11.61 -4.12
N LYS A 46 -3.91 12.05 -4.12
CA LYS A 46 -3.53 13.36 -4.69
C LYS A 46 -3.81 13.43 -6.19
N CYS A 47 -3.50 12.38 -6.93
CA CYS A 47 -3.75 12.28 -8.36
C CYS A 47 -5.25 12.32 -8.67
N MET A 48 -6.06 11.54 -7.94
CA MET A 48 -7.52 11.55 -8.04
C MET A 48 -8.09 12.93 -7.74
N HIS A 49 -7.65 13.56 -6.65
CA HIS A 49 -8.12 14.88 -6.27
C HIS A 49 -7.82 15.97 -7.30
N TYR A 50 -6.66 15.87 -7.98
CA TYR A 50 -6.23 16.86 -8.97
C TYR A 50 -6.87 16.64 -10.34
N PHE A 51 -6.88 15.41 -10.85
CA PHE A 51 -7.34 15.12 -12.21
C PHE A 51 -8.83 14.74 -12.31
N TYR A 52 -9.42 14.21 -11.23
CA TYR A 52 -10.82 13.76 -11.22
C TYR A 52 -11.57 14.30 -9.98
N PRO A 53 -11.61 15.64 -9.77
CA PRO A 53 -12.21 16.24 -8.58
C PRO A 53 -13.70 15.91 -8.41
N GLN A 54 -14.40 15.54 -9.50
CA GLN A 54 -15.80 15.12 -9.49
C GLN A 54 -16.07 13.90 -8.60
N TYR A 55 -15.07 13.04 -8.37
CA TYR A 55 -15.24 11.83 -7.56
C TYR A 55 -14.82 11.99 -6.09
N ASN A 56 -14.49 13.20 -5.63
CA ASN A 56 -13.92 13.37 -4.29
C ASN A 56 -14.84 12.99 -3.13
N ASN A 57 -16.17 13.11 -3.28
CA ASN A 57 -17.11 12.93 -2.16
C ASN A 57 -18.44 12.27 -2.54
N CYS A 58 -18.66 11.95 -3.81
CA CYS A 58 -19.98 11.66 -4.34
C CYS A 58 -19.90 10.67 -5.50
N ILE A 59 -20.51 9.51 -5.32
CA ILE A 59 -20.79 8.54 -6.39
C ILE A 59 -22.29 8.27 -6.27
N HIS A 60 -23.05 8.65 -7.29
CA HIS A 60 -24.52 8.64 -7.22
C HIS A 60 -25.16 7.59 -8.11
N SER A 61 -24.38 7.00 -9.02
CA SER A 61 -24.85 6.03 -10.00
C SER A 61 -23.81 4.95 -10.27
N GLN A 62 -24.24 3.87 -10.93
CA GLN A 62 -23.32 2.85 -11.43
C GLN A 62 -22.36 3.42 -12.48
N GLU A 63 -22.82 4.36 -13.30
CA GLU A 63 -21.97 5.03 -14.30
C GLU A 63 -20.85 5.85 -13.63
N ASP A 64 -21.18 6.57 -12.55
CA ASP A 64 -20.19 7.28 -11.74
C ASP A 64 -19.17 6.32 -11.12
N TRP A 65 -19.63 5.16 -10.64
CA TRP A 65 -18.75 4.14 -10.07
C TRP A 65 -17.80 3.57 -11.11
N ASP A 66 -18.30 3.23 -12.30
CA ASP A 66 -17.48 2.73 -13.39
C ASP A 66 -16.46 3.77 -13.86
N GLY A 67 -16.87 5.04 -13.92
CA GLY A 67 -16.00 6.17 -14.20
C GLY A 67 -14.92 6.37 -13.13
N PHE A 68 -15.29 6.26 -11.85
CA PHE A 68 -14.37 6.31 -10.72
C PHE A 68 -13.33 5.19 -10.79
N CYS A 69 -13.74 3.96 -11.06
CA CYS A 69 -12.81 2.83 -11.21
C CYS A 69 -11.82 3.05 -12.36
N LYS A 70 -12.28 3.56 -13.51
CA LYS A 70 -11.39 3.91 -14.64
C LYS A 70 -10.40 5.01 -14.27
N ALA A 71 -10.88 6.09 -13.65
CA ALA A 71 -10.04 7.19 -13.18
C ALA A 71 -8.99 6.72 -12.17
N LEU A 72 -9.35 5.80 -11.28
CA LEU A 72 -8.44 5.22 -10.29
C LEU A 72 -7.32 4.40 -10.96
N LEU A 73 -7.66 3.60 -11.99
CA LEU A 73 -6.66 2.88 -12.78
C LEU A 73 -5.75 3.84 -13.56
N GLU A 74 -6.30 4.89 -14.16
CA GLU A 74 -5.51 5.91 -14.86
C GLU A 74 -4.55 6.64 -13.91
N CYS A 75 -5.02 7.01 -12.71
CA CYS A 75 -4.18 7.61 -11.67
C CYS A 75 -3.10 6.64 -11.16
N TRP A 76 -3.43 5.35 -11.02
CA TRP A 76 -2.46 4.32 -10.65
C TRP A 76 -1.34 4.21 -11.68
N CYS A 77 -1.67 4.18 -12.97
CA CYS A 77 -0.71 4.14 -14.07
C CYS A 77 0.19 5.39 -14.14
N ARG A 78 -0.23 6.51 -13.54
CA ARG A 78 0.57 7.74 -13.46
C ARG A 78 1.59 7.73 -12.32
N ILE A 79 1.50 6.80 -11.36
CA ILE A 79 2.47 6.70 -10.27
C ILE A 79 3.84 6.40 -10.87
N PRO A 80 4.86 7.26 -10.66
CA PRO A 80 6.17 7.06 -11.27
C PRO A 80 6.81 5.75 -10.78
N GLY A 81 7.26 4.90 -11.69
CA GLY A 81 8.00 3.68 -11.32
C GLY A 81 9.26 3.97 -10.48
N SER A 82 9.86 5.16 -10.65
CA SER A 82 10.96 5.64 -9.82
C SER A 82 10.55 5.83 -8.35
N LEU A 83 9.33 6.31 -8.07
CA LEU A 83 8.80 6.44 -6.72
C LEU A 83 8.65 5.05 -6.06
N ILE A 84 8.06 4.09 -6.77
CA ILE A 84 7.92 2.70 -6.28
C ILE A 84 9.29 2.11 -5.96
N LYS A 85 10.26 2.27 -6.87
CA LYS A 85 11.63 1.80 -6.66
C LYS A 85 12.27 2.45 -5.43
N GLN A 86 12.13 3.77 -5.26
CA GLN A 86 12.66 4.48 -4.10
C GLN A 86 12.06 3.99 -2.78
N LEU A 87 10.75 3.70 -2.77
CA LEU A 87 10.06 3.19 -1.59
C LEU A 87 10.57 1.80 -1.19
N ILE A 88 10.70 0.89 -2.16
CA ILE A 88 11.27 -0.46 -1.93
C ILE A 88 12.71 -0.34 -1.41
N MET A 89 13.55 0.49 -2.06
CA MET A 89 14.93 0.71 -1.64
C MET A 89 15.05 1.38 -0.27
N SER A 90 13.99 2.00 0.24
CA SER A 90 13.96 2.64 1.56
C SER A 90 13.74 1.67 2.72
N ILE A 91 13.26 0.46 2.46
CA ILE A 91 12.89 -0.53 3.51
C ILE A 91 14.03 -0.79 4.50
N PRO A 92 15.29 -1.05 4.09
CA PRO A 92 16.38 -1.27 5.04
C PRO A 92 16.58 -0.09 6.01
N ARG A 93 16.42 1.15 5.52
CA ARG A 93 16.53 2.37 6.33
C ARG A 93 15.35 2.53 7.30
N ARG A 94 14.12 2.19 6.88
CA ARG A 94 12.94 2.19 7.75
C ARG A 94 13.10 1.20 8.90
N LEU A 95 13.54 -0.03 8.58
CA LEU A 95 13.84 -1.07 9.58
C LEU A 95 14.92 -0.62 10.57
N ALA A 96 16.02 -0.01 10.08
CA ALA A 96 17.06 0.53 10.96
C ALA A 96 16.53 1.64 11.88
N THR A 97 15.61 2.47 11.39
CA THR A 97 14.97 3.53 12.18
C THR A 97 14.05 2.94 13.26
N CYS A 98 13.24 1.93 12.91
CA CYS A 98 12.39 1.21 13.86
C CYS A 98 13.23 0.51 14.94
N ARG A 99 14.35 -0.10 14.57
CA ARG A 99 15.30 -0.68 15.52
C ARG A 99 15.90 0.36 16.45
N ALA A 100 16.32 1.52 15.93
CA ALA A 100 16.84 2.62 16.73
C ALA A 100 15.77 3.18 17.70
N ALA A 101 14.51 3.22 17.25
CA ALA A 101 13.35 3.55 18.06
C ALA A 101 12.91 2.43 19.01
N ARG A 102 13.61 1.28 19.06
CA ARG A 102 13.26 0.12 19.89
C ARG A 102 11.83 -0.38 19.66
N GLY A 103 11.35 -0.32 18.43
CA GLY A 103 9.99 -0.73 18.05
C GLY A 103 8.92 0.34 18.22
N TRP A 104 9.27 1.54 18.70
CA TRP A 104 8.36 2.69 18.71
C TRP A 104 8.18 3.29 17.30
N GLN A 105 7.14 4.10 17.16
CA GLN A 105 6.78 4.77 15.91
C GLN A 105 7.95 5.56 15.32
N THR A 106 8.11 5.46 14.00
CA THR A 106 9.10 6.24 13.26
C THR A 106 8.44 7.41 12.52
N LYS A 107 9.26 8.20 11.82
CA LYS A 107 8.80 9.34 11.01
C LYS A 107 8.17 8.95 9.67
N TYR A 108 8.14 7.66 9.35
CA TYR A 108 7.72 7.14 8.05
C TYR A 108 6.22 6.83 8.01
#